data_AF-A0A220S8C0-F1
#
_entry.id   AF-A0A220S8C0-F1
#
_cell.length_a   1.000
_cell.length_b   1.000
_cell.length_c   1.000
_cell.angle_alpha   90.00
_cell.angle_beta   90.00
_cell.angle_gamma   90.00
#
_symmetry.space_group_name_H-M   'P 1'
#
loop_
_entity.id
_entity.type
_entity.pdbx_description
1 polymer ?
#
loop_
_entity_poly.entity_id
_entity_poly.type
_entity_poly.pdbx_seq_one_letter_code
_entity_poly.pdbx_strand_id
1 'polypeptide(L)'
;MTFDEFSKIAQPISTIIAALAASIIAIVFAKRLERYKNSVLIKKKSELIAELLSIWISQPNDFKRINELTFEIFLWLPKKHALELSKTLSMQEGSKGMREIISDIRVYLLGKDEKIPYNKIIVFTGKSKRIVNP
;
A
#
# COMPACT_ATOMS: atom_id res chain seq x y z
N MET A 1 47.74 5.41 -39.52
CA MET A 1 46.67 6.12 -38.81
C MET A 1 47.32 6.92 -37.69
N THR A 2 47.21 8.24 -37.72
CA THR A 2 47.85 9.13 -36.74
C THR A 2 47.02 9.20 -35.46
N PHE A 3 47.65 9.57 -34.34
CA PHE A 3 46.96 9.74 -33.04
C PHE A 3 45.74 10.69 -33.15
N ASP A 4 45.84 11.69 -34.02
CA ASP A 4 44.79 12.69 -34.25
C ASP A 4 43.55 12.11 -34.98
N GLU A 5 43.75 11.15 -35.88
CA GLU A 5 42.67 10.41 -36.55
C GLU A 5 41.94 9.46 -35.60
N PHE A 6 42.67 8.81 -34.68
CA PHE A 6 42.05 8.00 -33.62
C PHE A 6 41.25 8.85 -32.64
N SER A 7 41.75 10.02 -32.23
CA SER A 7 41.07 10.94 -31.33
C SER A 7 39.73 11.42 -31.89
N LYS A 8 39.69 11.76 -33.19
CA LYS A 8 38.46 12.17 -33.90
C LYS A 8 37.35 11.12 -33.89
N ILE A 9 37.70 9.84 -33.80
CA ILE A 9 36.75 8.72 -33.75
C ILE A 9 36.42 8.33 -32.29
N ALA A 10 37.41 8.34 -31.39
CA ALA A 10 37.24 7.91 -30.00
C ALA A 10 36.40 8.88 -29.16
N GLN A 11 36.55 10.20 -29.36
CA GLN A 11 35.79 11.22 -28.64
C GLN A 11 34.26 11.08 -28.81
N PRO A 12 33.69 11.04 -30.03
CA PRO A 12 32.24 10.92 -30.18
C PRO A 12 31.70 9.60 -29.65
N ILE A 13 32.45 8.49 -29.78
CA ILE A 13 32.06 7.19 -29.21
C ILE A 13 31.99 7.28 -27.68
N SER A 14 33.00 7.88 -27.04
CA SER A 14 33.00 8.11 -25.59
C SER A 14 31.81 8.96 -25.14
N THR A 15 31.47 10.02 -25.86
CA THR A 15 30.30 10.87 -25.57
C THR A 15 29.00 10.09 -25.67
N ILE A 16 28.81 9.26 -26.71
CA ILE A 16 27.61 8.44 -26.88
C ILE A 16 27.48 7.42 -25.76
N ILE A 17 28.59 6.75 -25.38
CA ILE A 17 28.60 5.79 -24.26
C ILE A 17 28.24 6.47 -22.94
N ALA A 18 28.83 7.65 -22.67
CA ALA A 18 28.52 8.41 -21.45
C ALA A 18 27.04 8.84 -21.41
N ALA A 19 26.48 9.31 -22.53
CA ALA A 19 25.08 9.70 -22.63
C ALA A 19 24.12 8.50 -22.43
N LEU A 20 24.48 7.33 -22.97
CA LEU A 20 23.72 6.10 -22.78
C LEU A 20 23.75 5.65 -21.31
N ALA A 21 24.94 5.67 -20.68
CA ALA A 21 25.10 5.33 -19.28
C ALA A 21 24.27 6.26 -18.37
N ALA A 22 24.32 7.57 -18.60
CA ALA A 22 23.51 8.55 -17.87
C ALA A 22 22.00 8.29 -18.04
N SER A 23 21.56 7.94 -19.25
CA SER A 23 20.15 7.63 -19.53
C SER A 23 19.68 6.37 -18.81
N ILE A 24 20.48 5.30 -18.81
CA ILE A 24 20.19 4.07 -18.08
C ILE A 24 20.07 4.34 -16.58
N ILE A 25 21.03 5.09 -16.03
CA ILE A 25 21.04 5.49 -14.62
C ILE A 25 19.77 6.27 -14.28
N ALA A 26 19.41 7.27 -15.08
CA ALA A 26 18.21 8.08 -14.89
C ALA A 26 16.92 7.23 -14.88
N ILE A 27 16.78 6.29 -15.81
CA ILE A 27 15.63 5.38 -15.88
C ILE A 27 15.56 4.50 -14.62
N VAL A 28 16.70 3.96 -14.16
CA VAL A 28 16.76 3.12 -12.95
C VAL A 28 16.36 3.93 -11.72
N PHE A 29 16.87 5.15 -11.56
CA PHE A 29 16.51 6.03 -10.46
C PHE A 29 15.05 6.46 -10.51
N ALA A 30 14.51 6.79 -11.69
CA ALA A 30 13.10 7.13 -11.86
C ALA A 30 12.19 5.97 -11.39
N LYS A 31 12.47 4.74 -11.84
CA LYS A 31 11.74 3.54 -11.40
C LYS A 31 11.85 3.30 -9.90
N ARG A 32 13.04 3.49 -9.33
CA ARG A 32 13.25 3.32 -7.88
C ARG A 32 12.49 4.37 -7.07
N LEU A 33 12.48 5.62 -7.53
CA LEU A 33 11.75 6.71 -6.92
C LEU A 33 10.23 6.49 -6.98
N GLU A 34 9.72 6.03 -8.12
CA GLU A 34 8.31 5.68 -8.29
C GLU A 34 7.88 4.56 -7.35
N ARG A 35 8.67 3.47 -7.27
CA ARG A 35 8.43 2.38 -6.31
C ARG A 35 8.42 2.88 -4.87
N TYR A 36 9.35 3.76 -4.50
CA TYR A 36 9.39 4.36 -3.17
C TYR A 36 8.14 5.20 -2.89
N LYS A 37 7.76 6.10 -3.80
CA LYS A 37 6.53 6.91 -3.69
C LYS A 37 5.29 6.03 -3.52
N ASN A 38 5.19 4.95 -4.30
CA ASN A 38 4.10 3.99 -4.18
C ASN A 38 4.10 3.29 -2.81
N SER A 39 5.26 2.86 -2.30
CA SER A 39 5.37 2.22 -0.98
C SER A 39 4.93 3.15 0.16
N VAL A 40 5.27 4.44 0.08
CA VAL A 40 4.83 5.46 1.04
C VAL A 40 3.32 5.66 0.96
N LEU A 41 2.75 5.71 -0.24
CA LEU A 41 1.31 5.84 -0.44
C LEU A 41 0.56 4.64 0.13
N ILE A 42 1.04 3.42 -0.15
CA ILE A 42 0.49 2.17 0.39
C ILE A 42 0.49 2.19 1.91
N LYS A 43 1.61 2.60 2.52
CA LYS A 43 1.74 2.70 3.98
C LYS A 43 0.68 3.65 4.56
N LYS A 44 0.57 4.88 4.03
CA LYS A 44 -0.43 5.86 4.47
C LYS A 44 -1.87 5.36 4.33
N LYS A 45 -2.19 4.75 3.19
CA LYS A 45 -3.51 4.14 2.94
C LYS A 45 -3.82 3.01 3.92
N SER A 46 -2.81 2.20 4.25
CA SER A 46 -2.93 1.11 5.22
C SER A 46 -3.13 1.62 6.64
N GLU A 47 -2.44 2.70 7.01
CA GLU A 47 -2.59 3.37 8.31
C GLU A 47 -4.03 3.84 8.53
N LEU A 48 -4.63 4.51 7.54
CA LEU A 48 -6.03 4.96 7.63
C LEU A 48 -7.02 3.80 7.85
N ILE A 49 -6.87 2.71 7.10
CA ILE A 49 -7.73 1.53 7.24
C ILE A 49 -7.54 0.89 8.62
N ALA A 50 -6.29 0.72 9.06
CA ALA A 50 -6.00 0.12 10.36
C ALA A 50 -6.58 0.97 11.50
N GLU A 51 -6.41 2.29 11.44
CA GLU A 51 -6.94 3.23 12.42
C GLU A 51 -8.48 3.14 12.46
N LEU A 52 -9.15 3.25 11.31
CA LEU A 52 -10.61 3.16 11.23
C LEU A 52 -11.14 1.87 11.86
N LEU A 53 -10.58 0.72 11.48
CA LEU A 53 -11.05 -0.58 11.95
C LEU A 53 -10.77 -0.78 13.44
N SER A 54 -9.65 -0.26 13.96
CA SER A 54 -9.32 -0.31 15.38
C SER A 54 -10.24 0.55 16.26
N ILE A 55 -10.60 1.75 15.78
CA ILE A 55 -11.57 2.62 16.46
C ILE A 55 -12.96 1.99 16.40
N TRP A 56 -13.35 1.47 15.23
CA TRP A 56 -14.65 0.84 15.02
C TRP A 56 -14.90 -0.36 15.95
N ILE A 57 -13.92 -1.25 16.11
CA ILE A 57 -14.08 -2.43 16.98
C ILE A 57 -14.11 -2.09 18.48
N SER A 58 -13.54 -0.94 18.86
CA SER A 58 -13.40 -0.52 20.26
C SER A 58 -14.65 0.14 20.84
N GLN A 59 -15.79 0.10 20.12
CA GLN A 59 -17.01 0.85 20.41
C GLN A 59 -16.75 2.37 20.42
N PRO A 60 -16.94 3.03 19.26
CA PRO A 60 -16.42 4.36 19.09
C PRO A 60 -17.21 5.41 19.85
N ASN A 61 -16.49 6.22 20.62
CA ASN A 61 -17.02 7.44 21.23
C ASN A 61 -16.65 8.70 20.42
N ASP A 62 -15.70 8.58 19.49
CA ASP A 62 -15.23 9.67 18.63
C ASP A 62 -15.74 9.50 17.18
N PHE A 63 -17.00 9.89 16.97
CA PHE A 63 -17.62 9.86 15.65
C PHE A 63 -16.98 10.85 14.67
N LYS A 64 -16.40 11.94 15.17
CA LYS A 64 -15.71 12.91 14.31
C LYS A 64 -14.52 12.25 13.64
N ARG A 65 -13.68 11.55 14.41
CA ARG A 65 -12.51 10.85 13.86
C ARG A 65 -12.89 9.74 12.89
N ILE A 66 -13.96 8.98 13.18
CA ILE A 66 -14.48 7.99 12.23
C ILE A 66 -14.91 8.64 10.92
N ASN A 67 -15.63 9.76 10.97
CA ASN A 67 -16.10 10.45 9.79
C ASN A 67 -14.92 10.95 8.95
N GLU A 68 -13.91 11.55 9.57
CA GLU A 68 -12.67 11.95 8.88
C GLU A 68 -12.01 10.76 8.18
N LEU A 69 -11.79 9.66 8.90
CA LEU A 69 -11.16 8.46 8.35
C LEU A 69 -11.98 7.84 7.20
N THR A 70 -13.29 7.71 7.38
CA THR A 70 -14.18 7.16 6.36
C THR A 70 -14.17 8.02 5.11
N PHE A 71 -14.27 9.35 5.24
CA PHE A 71 -14.21 10.26 4.09
C PHE A 71 -12.88 10.13 3.35
N GLU A 72 -11.75 10.17 4.06
CA GLU A 72 -10.43 10.00 3.46
C GLU A 72 -10.31 8.67 2.70
N ILE A 73 -10.75 7.57 3.31
CA ILE A 73 -10.71 6.24 2.70
C ILE A 73 -11.59 6.18 1.45
N PHE A 74 -12.82 6.68 1.51
CA PHE A 74 -13.78 6.60 0.41
C PHE A 74 -13.37 7.43 -0.83
N LEU A 75 -12.48 8.42 -0.68
CA LEU A 75 -11.96 9.19 -1.81
C LEU A 75 -11.01 8.39 -2.72
N TRP A 76 -10.25 7.43 -2.18
CA TRP A 76 -9.25 6.68 -2.96
C TRP A 76 -9.51 5.18 -3.06
N LEU A 77 -10.41 4.64 -2.23
CA LEU A 77 -10.72 3.22 -2.24
C LEU A 77 -11.63 2.87 -3.43
N PRO A 78 -11.28 1.87 -4.27
CA PRO A 78 -12.10 1.54 -5.43
C PRO A 78 -13.50 1.11 -5.02
N LYS A 79 -14.49 1.47 -5.86
CA LYS A 79 -15.93 1.21 -5.65
C LYS A 79 -16.24 -0.15 -5.03
N LYS A 80 -15.66 -1.24 -5.56
CA LYS A 80 -15.86 -2.60 -5.04
C LYS A 80 -15.51 -2.72 -3.55
N HIS A 81 -14.33 -2.25 -3.14
CA HIS A 81 -13.85 -2.35 -1.77
C HIS A 81 -14.54 -1.33 -0.86
N ALA A 82 -14.84 -0.14 -1.39
CA ALA A 82 -15.61 0.88 -0.68
C ALA A 82 -17.01 0.38 -0.30
N LEU A 83 -17.74 -0.21 -1.23
CA LEU A 83 -19.07 -0.75 -0.94
C LEU A 83 -19.01 -1.84 0.13
N GLU A 84 -18.07 -2.77 0.03
CA GLU A 84 -17.93 -3.84 1.03
C GLU A 84 -17.55 -3.28 2.41
N LEU A 85 -16.63 -2.32 2.47
CA LEU A 85 -16.29 -1.63 3.73
C LEU A 85 -17.52 -0.92 4.32
N SER A 86 -18.29 -0.21 3.50
CA SER A 86 -19.52 0.47 3.94
C SER A 86 -20.54 -0.50 4.54
N LYS A 87 -20.76 -1.66 3.90
CA LYS A 87 -21.64 -2.72 4.44
C LYS A 87 -21.15 -3.23 5.80
N THR A 88 -19.84 -3.48 5.93
CA THR A 88 -19.24 -3.94 7.19
C THR A 88 -19.36 -2.90 8.30
N LEU A 89 -19.11 -1.62 8.00
CA LEU A 89 -19.23 -0.53 8.98
C LEU A 89 -20.69 -0.23 9.36
N SER A 90 -21.66 -0.50 8.48
CA SER A 90 -23.08 -0.36 8.79
C SER A 90 -23.71 -1.61 9.39
N MET A 91 -22.91 -2.65 9.67
CA MET A 91 -23.36 -3.94 10.21
C MET A 91 -24.52 -4.55 9.40
N GLN A 92 -24.52 -4.37 8.08
CA GLN A 92 -25.56 -4.94 7.21
C GLN A 92 -25.52 -6.47 7.25
N GLU A 93 -26.69 -7.08 7.10
CA GLU A 93 -26.83 -8.53 7.04
C GLU A 93 -26.04 -9.10 5.85
N GLY A 94 -25.31 -10.21 6.08
CA GLY A 94 -24.45 -10.82 5.07
C GLY A 94 -23.20 -10.00 4.71
N SER A 95 -22.89 -8.93 5.46
CA SER A 95 -21.64 -8.19 5.28
C SER A 95 -20.43 -9.04 5.64
N LYS A 96 -19.30 -8.75 4.97
CA LYS A 96 -18.01 -9.37 5.29
C LYS A 96 -17.57 -9.01 6.70
N GLY A 97 -16.89 -9.95 7.34
CA GLY A 97 -16.18 -9.68 8.58
C GLY A 97 -14.98 -8.75 8.35
N MET A 98 -14.57 -8.05 9.41
CA MET A 98 -13.42 -7.14 9.38
C MET A 98 -12.13 -7.81 8.84
N ARG A 99 -11.91 -9.08 9.18
CA ARG A 99 -10.75 -9.84 8.70
C ARG A 99 -10.78 -10.04 7.19
N GLU A 100 -11.95 -10.28 6.61
CA GLU A 100 -12.11 -10.43 5.17
C GLU A 100 -11.87 -9.10 4.45
N ILE A 101 -12.36 -7.99 5.01
CA ILE A 101 -12.08 -6.64 4.50
C ILE A 101 -10.57 -6.35 4.50
N ILE A 102 -9.85 -6.65 5.59
CA ILE A 102 -8.41 -6.47 5.66
C ILE A 102 -7.70 -7.32 4.59
N SER A 103 -8.11 -8.57 4.41
CA SER A 103 -7.54 -9.46 3.39
C SER A 103 -7.74 -8.91 1.97
N ASP A 104 -8.95 -8.47 1.64
CA ASP A 104 -9.27 -7.93 0.31
C ASP A 104 -8.55 -6.60 0.03
N ILE A 105 -8.51 -5.69 1.01
CA ILE A 105 -7.80 -4.41 0.88
C ILE A 105 -6.29 -4.64 0.78
N ARG A 106 -5.73 -5.62 1.50
CA ARG A 106 -4.31 -5.99 1.36
C ARG A 106 -4.01 -6.41 -0.08
N VAL A 107 -4.86 -7.24 -0.69
CA VAL A 107 -4.72 -7.64 -2.09
C VAL A 107 -4.81 -6.45 -3.04
N TYR A 108 -5.72 -5.51 -2.78
CA TYR A 108 -5.80 -4.28 -3.57
C TYR A 108 -4.52 -3.43 -3.47
N LEU A 109 -3.96 -3.25 -2.28
CA LEU A 109 -2.82 -2.37 -2.04
C LEU A 109 -1.47 -2.99 -2.45
N LEU A 110 -1.31 -4.31 -2.26
CA LEU A 110 -0.01 -4.99 -2.43
C LEU A 110 0.04 -5.91 -3.65
N GLY A 111 -1.10 -6.29 -4.23
CA GLY A 111 -1.20 -7.22 -5.37
C GLY A 111 -1.84 -8.56 -5.00
N LYS A 112 -2.17 -9.35 -6.03
CA LYS A 112 -2.92 -10.61 -5.89
C LYS A 112 -2.17 -11.69 -5.09
N ASP A 113 -0.85 -11.72 -5.20
CA ASP A 113 -0.01 -12.73 -4.56
C ASP A 113 0.16 -12.51 -3.04
N GLU A 114 -0.32 -11.37 -2.53
CA GLU A 114 -0.19 -10.95 -1.13
C GLU A 114 -1.42 -11.32 -0.29
N LYS A 115 -2.29 -12.20 -0.81
CA LYS A 115 -3.49 -12.64 -0.12
C LYS A 115 -3.15 -13.45 1.13
N ILE A 116 -3.64 -13.00 2.27
CA ILE A 116 -3.57 -13.74 3.54
C ILE A 116 -4.97 -14.32 3.84
N PRO A 117 -5.08 -15.61 4.20
CA PRO A 117 -6.36 -16.17 4.66
C PRO A 117 -6.92 -15.37 5.82
N TYR A 118 -8.19 -14.94 5.74
CA TYR A 118 -8.78 -14.03 6.73
C TYR A 118 -8.71 -14.59 8.16
N ASN A 119 -8.80 -15.91 8.32
CA ASN A 119 -8.71 -16.59 9.62
C ASN A 119 -7.31 -16.54 10.27
N LYS A 120 -6.27 -16.11 9.54
CA LYS A 120 -4.92 -15.87 10.07
C LYS A 120 -4.72 -14.43 10.57
N ILE A 121 -5.67 -13.53 10.30
CA ILE A 121 -5.61 -12.14 10.75
C ILE A 121 -6.06 -12.05 12.21
N ILE A 122 -5.13 -11.62 13.07
CA ILE A 122 -5.35 -11.50 14.51
C ILE A 122 -6.08 -10.18 14.79
N VAL A 123 -7.16 -10.27 15.57
CA VAL A 123 -7.94 -9.13 16.04
C VAL A 123 -8.19 -9.35 17.52
N PHE A 124 -7.74 -8.41 18.35
CA PHE A 124 -7.94 -8.47 19.79
C PHE A 124 -9.27 -7.81 20.14
N THR A 125 -10.20 -8.59 20.67
CA THR A 125 -11.40 -8.08 21.33
C THR A 125 -11.16 -8.15 22.83
N GLY A 126 -11.47 -7.11 23.61
CA GLY A 126 -11.15 -6.96 25.04
C GLY A 126 -11.66 -8.04 26.02
N LYS A 127 -12.13 -9.20 25.54
CA LYS A 127 -12.60 -10.36 26.30
C LYS A 127 -11.63 -11.54 26.29
N SER A 128 -10.32 -11.31 26.21
CA SER A 128 -9.34 -12.41 26.21
C SER A 128 -9.07 -12.90 27.64
N LYS A 129 -9.58 -14.10 27.98
CA LYS A 129 -9.08 -14.87 29.13
C LYS A 129 -7.67 -15.35 28.78
N ARG A 130 -6.65 -14.76 29.40
CA ARG A 130 -5.30 -15.36 29.39
C ARG A 130 -5.39 -16.70 30.10
N ILE A 131 -5.15 -17.80 29.39
CA ILE A 131 -4.83 -19.07 30.05
C ILE A 131 -3.41 -18.90 30.57
N VAL A 132 -3.29 -18.57 31.85
CA VAL A 132 -2.02 -18.66 32.57
C VAL A 132 -1.90 -20.14 32.95
N ASN A 133 -1.05 -20.89 32.25
CA ASN A 133 -0.64 -22.19 32.76
C ASN A 133 0.29 -21.95 33.95
N PRO A 134 0.02 -22.57 35.12
CA PRO A 134 0.91 -22.50 36.27
C PRO A 134 2.27 -23.15 36.01
#